data_AF-A0AAJ2KYE8-F1
#
_entry.id   AF-A0AAJ2KYE8-F1
#
_cell.length_a   1.000
_cell.length_b   1.000
_cell.length_c   1.000
_cell.angle_alpha   90.00
_cell.angle_beta   90.00
_cell.angle_gamma   90.00
#
_symmetry.space_group_name_H-M   'P 1'
#
loop_
_entity.id
_entity.type
_entity.pdbx_description
1 polymer ?
#
loop_
_entity_poly.entity_id
_entity_poly.type
_entity_poly.pdbx_seq_one_letter_code
_entity_poly.pdbx_strand_id
1 'polypeptide(L)'
;MTTVNQISDANTTPSLPPKIREAVEKVKAAKAVWQEERRKQTEAAAMTETIRKRQEDTKTETQALNDEWRNLFRENQGNMTPRMKNLRAEIALGRETLDEFEELIAAHAAENEFLPWKTADAANRYISEHNRLIETHAVWLWNEFMKEHGQKLIQILGLLKMTLGRSASSVIGVVHTVNDPESVLKQFISEQLTAPALSYNVSSTDDMALPGISIYADDKALQDARQSPSPAARSRMLKQRDIVKGGEKG
;
A
#
# COMPACT_ATOMS: atom_id res chain seq x y z
N MET A 1 22.71 42.65 -42.10
CA MET A 1 21.38 42.94 -41.54
C MET A 1 20.81 41.63 -41.06
N THR A 2 20.71 41.52 -39.74
CA THR A 2 20.34 40.31 -39.00
C THR A 2 18.84 40.38 -38.72
N THR A 3 18.10 39.33 -39.05
CA THR A 3 16.83 39.06 -38.37
C THR A 3 16.69 37.56 -38.18
N VAL A 4 17.11 37.17 -36.98
CA VAL A 4 16.82 35.87 -36.36
C VAL A 4 15.31 35.84 -36.11
N ASN A 5 14.59 34.91 -36.75
CA ASN A 5 13.22 34.61 -36.36
C ASN A 5 13.27 33.86 -35.02
N GLN A 6 12.83 34.54 -33.98
CA GLN A 6 12.64 34.01 -32.63
C GLN A 6 11.70 32.80 -32.66
N ILE A 7 12.23 31.72 -32.11
CA ILE A 7 11.51 30.58 -31.56
C ILE A 7 10.49 31.13 -30.55
N SER A 8 9.21 30.90 -30.80
CA SER A 8 8.19 31.10 -29.78
C SER A 8 8.15 29.83 -28.93
N ASP A 9 9.00 29.80 -27.89
CA ASP A 9 8.93 28.86 -26.79
C ASP A 9 7.62 29.08 -26.02
N ALA A 10 6.53 28.48 -26.49
CA ALA A 10 5.34 28.29 -25.68
C ALA A 10 5.55 27.04 -24.80
N ASN A 11 6.51 27.09 -23.88
CA ASN A 11 6.51 26.25 -22.69
C ASN A 11 5.37 26.72 -21.77
N THR A 12 4.13 26.47 -22.22
CA THR A 12 2.96 26.52 -21.35
C THR A 12 2.72 25.08 -20.97
N THR A 13 3.48 24.57 -19.98
CA THR A 13 3.00 23.39 -19.26
C THR A 13 1.63 23.80 -18.71
N PRO A 14 0.51 23.23 -19.20
CA PRO A 14 -0.80 23.66 -18.72
C PRO A 14 -0.80 23.42 -17.22
N SER A 15 -0.93 24.49 -16.45
CA SER A 15 -1.00 24.40 -14.98
C SER A 15 -2.12 23.44 -14.64
N LEU A 16 -1.81 22.36 -13.92
CA LEU A 16 -2.78 21.33 -13.57
C LEU A 16 -4.07 21.98 -13.01
N PRO A 17 -5.25 21.52 -13.45
CA PRO A 17 -6.50 22.12 -13.01
C PRO A 17 -6.65 21.98 -11.48
N PRO A 18 -7.39 22.91 -10.83
CA PRO A 18 -7.50 22.94 -9.36
C PRO A 18 -7.90 21.61 -8.73
N LYS A 19 -8.84 20.89 -9.36
CA LYS A 19 -9.33 19.58 -8.89
C LYS A 19 -8.25 18.49 -8.87
N ILE A 20 -7.35 18.49 -9.87
CA ILE A 20 -6.24 17.53 -9.93
C ILE A 20 -5.17 17.91 -8.90
N ARG A 21 -4.86 19.20 -8.74
CA ARG A 21 -3.94 19.67 -7.69
C ARG A 21 -4.41 19.29 -6.28
N GLU A 22 -5.70 19.48 -6.00
CA GLU A 22 -6.30 19.07 -4.73
C GLU A 22 -6.17 17.55 -4.50
N ALA A 23 -6.44 16.75 -5.54
CA ALA A 23 -6.30 15.30 -5.48
C ALA A 23 -4.84 14.87 -5.26
N VAL A 24 -3.87 15.54 -5.89
CA VAL A 24 -2.44 15.32 -5.66
C VAL A 24 -2.07 15.56 -4.19
N GLU A 25 -2.53 16.66 -3.60
CA GLU A 25 -2.24 16.96 -2.19
C GLU A 25 -2.90 15.96 -1.24
N LYS A 26 -4.12 15.47 -1.54
CA LYS A 26 -4.76 14.38 -0.78
C LYS A 26 -3.94 13.09 -0.82
N VAL A 27 -3.42 12.72 -1.99
CA VAL A 27 -2.54 11.55 -2.14
C VAL A 27 -1.27 11.70 -1.33
N LYS A 28 -0.61 12.86 -1.39
CA LYS A 28 0.60 13.15 -0.59
C LYS A 28 0.32 13.07 0.91
N ALA A 29 -0.77 13.68 1.37
CA ALA A 29 -1.18 13.64 2.77
C ALA A 29 -1.47 12.21 3.24
N ALA A 30 -2.23 11.44 2.44
CA ALA A 30 -2.52 10.04 2.75
C ALA A 30 -1.25 9.17 2.77
N LYS A 31 -0.32 9.40 1.83
CA LYS A 31 0.97 8.72 1.80
C LYS A 31 1.80 9.01 3.04
N ALA A 32 1.87 10.26 3.48
CA ALA A 32 2.60 10.65 4.68
C ALA A 32 2.04 9.98 5.93
N VAL A 33 0.70 9.91 6.07
CA VAL A 33 0.05 9.21 7.19
C VAL A 33 0.38 7.71 7.17
N TRP A 34 0.30 7.06 6.01
CA TRP A 34 0.67 5.64 5.88
C TRP A 34 2.14 5.39 6.25
N GLN A 35 3.06 6.22 5.77
CA GLN A 35 4.49 6.10 6.08
C GLN A 35 4.76 6.26 7.59
N GLU A 36 4.05 7.17 8.24
CA GLU A 36 4.19 7.40 9.68
C GLU A 36 3.65 6.23 10.52
N GLU A 37 2.46 5.70 10.20
CA GLU A 37 1.93 4.52 10.89
C GLU A 37 2.83 3.29 10.68
N ARG A 38 3.35 3.14 9.46
CA ARG A 38 4.32 2.08 9.17
C ARG A 38 5.61 2.23 9.96
N ARG A 39 6.13 3.46 10.08
CA ARG A 39 7.33 3.76 10.90
C ARG A 39 7.10 3.32 12.34
N LYS A 40 5.97 3.70 12.95
CA LYS A 40 5.60 3.28 14.31
C LYS A 40 5.56 1.75 14.45
N GLN A 41 4.94 1.06 13.49
CA GLN A 41 4.89 -0.41 13.50
C GLN A 41 6.29 -1.04 13.42
N THR A 42 7.16 -0.52 12.55
CA THR A 42 8.53 -1.02 12.43
C THR A 42 9.38 -0.76 13.67
N GLU A 43 9.19 0.40 14.31
CA GLU A 43 9.89 0.74 15.56
C GLU A 43 9.41 -0.13 16.72
N ALA A 44 8.11 -0.37 16.84
CA ALA A 44 7.56 -1.27 17.85
C ALA A 44 8.09 -2.71 17.68
N ALA A 45 8.20 -3.20 16.44
CA ALA A 45 8.78 -4.51 16.15
C ALA A 45 10.27 -4.57 16.50
N ALA A 46 11.05 -3.54 16.14
CA ALA A 46 12.47 -3.46 16.46
C ALA A 46 12.74 -3.38 17.97
N MET A 47 11.89 -2.65 18.71
CA MET A 47 11.95 -2.60 20.17
C MET A 47 11.68 -3.97 20.80
N THR A 48 10.64 -4.67 20.32
CA THR A 48 10.32 -6.03 20.77
C THR A 48 11.51 -6.98 20.57
N GLU A 49 12.15 -6.91 19.41
CA GLU A 49 13.32 -7.74 19.11
C GLU A 49 14.52 -7.40 20.00
N THR A 50 14.72 -6.12 20.29
CA THR A 50 15.76 -5.67 21.23
C THR A 50 15.52 -6.22 22.64
N ILE A 51 14.26 -6.21 23.10
CA ILE A 51 13.89 -6.76 24.41
C ILE A 51 14.13 -8.28 24.44
N ARG A 52 13.70 -9.01 23.40
CA ARG A 52 13.95 -10.46 23.28
C ARG A 52 15.43 -10.82 23.27
N LYS A 53 16.24 -10.02 22.57
CA LYS A 53 17.69 -10.23 22.56
C LYS A 53 18.29 -10.09 23.96
N ARG A 54 17.90 -9.05 24.71
CA ARG A 54 18.34 -8.87 26.10
C ARG A 54 17.86 -10.00 27.00
N GLN A 55 16.63 -10.45 26.82
CA GLN A 55 16.08 -11.60 27.53
C GLN A 55 16.91 -12.86 27.29
N GLU A 56 17.27 -13.15 26.03
CA GLU A 56 18.10 -14.31 25.69
C GLU A 56 19.51 -14.18 26.27
N ASP A 57 20.12 -12.99 26.22
CA ASP A 57 21.43 -12.74 26.85
C ASP A 57 21.35 -13.02 28.37
N THR A 58 20.35 -12.50 29.09
CA THR A 58 20.13 -12.77 30.52
C THR A 58 19.86 -14.24 30.81
N LYS A 59 19.13 -14.93 29.93
CA LYS A 59 18.83 -16.36 30.06
C LYS A 59 20.09 -17.20 29.91
N THR A 60 20.93 -16.91 28.93
CA THR A 60 22.20 -17.62 28.72
C THR A 60 23.16 -17.41 29.91
N GLU A 61 23.25 -16.18 30.43
CA GLU A 61 24.03 -15.86 31.64
C GLU A 61 23.50 -16.61 32.87
N THR A 62 22.19 -16.53 33.14
CA THR A 62 21.56 -17.23 34.27
C THR A 62 21.74 -18.74 34.20
N GLN A 63 21.69 -19.31 32.99
CA GLN A 63 21.93 -20.73 32.76
C GLN A 63 23.38 -21.10 33.04
N ALA A 64 24.35 -20.29 32.60
CA ALA A 64 25.77 -20.51 32.89
C ALA A 64 26.06 -20.46 34.39
N LEU A 65 25.52 -19.48 35.11
CA LEU A 65 25.63 -19.37 36.58
C LEU A 65 25.02 -20.60 37.29
N ASN A 66 23.87 -21.07 36.80
CA ASN A 66 23.22 -22.27 37.33
C ASN A 66 24.04 -23.54 37.07
N ASP A 67 24.66 -23.68 35.90
CA ASP A 67 25.52 -24.82 35.59
C ASP A 67 26.81 -24.79 36.43
N GLU A 68 27.41 -23.62 36.63
CA GLU A 68 28.53 -23.43 37.57
C GLU A 68 28.14 -23.82 39.00
N TRP A 69 26.98 -23.33 39.47
CA TRP A 69 26.47 -23.65 40.81
C TRP A 69 26.27 -25.16 40.98
N ARG A 70 25.69 -25.84 39.97
CA ARG A 70 25.49 -27.30 40.00
C ARG A 70 26.80 -28.07 40.01
N ASN A 71 27.83 -27.59 39.30
CA ASN A 71 29.16 -28.19 39.31
C ASN A 71 29.79 -28.07 40.71
N LEU A 72 29.83 -26.85 41.27
CA LEU A 72 30.37 -26.61 42.61
C LEU A 72 29.62 -27.40 43.70
N PHE A 73 28.29 -27.54 43.57
CA PHE A 73 27.50 -28.34 44.52
C PHE A 73 27.88 -29.82 44.50
N ARG A 74 28.13 -30.38 43.31
CA ARG A 74 28.61 -31.76 43.17
C ARG A 74 30.03 -31.93 43.70
N GLU A 75 30.94 -31.02 43.35
CA GLU A 75 32.34 -31.06 43.77
C GLU A 75 32.49 -30.97 45.29
N ASN A 76 31.69 -30.11 45.94
CA ASN A 76 31.67 -29.97 47.40
C ASN A 76 30.80 -31.04 48.09
N GLN A 77 30.35 -32.08 47.38
CA GLN A 77 29.54 -33.18 47.92
C GLN A 77 28.28 -32.70 48.65
N GLY A 78 27.65 -31.62 48.17
CA GLY A 78 26.48 -31.01 48.76
C GLY A 78 26.75 -30.00 49.87
N ASN A 79 28.01 -29.75 50.27
CA ASN A 79 28.34 -28.70 51.22
C ASN A 79 28.26 -27.31 50.57
N MET A 80 27.47 -26.42 51.16
CA MET A 80 27.19 -25.10 50.61
C MET A 80 28.25 -24.07 51.01
N THR A 81 29.06 -23.63 50.05
CA THR A 81 30.09 -22.60 50.26
C THR A 81 29.52 -21.18 50.17
N PRO A 82 30.21 -20.15 50.71
CA PRO A 82 29.80 -18.76 50.54
C PRO A 82 29.62 -18.33 49.08
N ARG A 83 30.53 -18.76 48.19
CA ARG A 83 30.43 -18.50 46.74
C ARG A 83 29.15 -19.08 46.15
N MET A 84 28.79 -20.31 46.52
CA MET A 84 27.56 -20.94 46.03
C MET A 84 26.29 -20.26 46.53
N LYS A 85 26.31 -19.67 47.73
CA LYS A 85 25.19 -18.84 48.22
C LYS A 85 25.04 -17.57 47.39
N ASN A 86 26.14 -16.90 47.05
CA ASN A 86 26.12 -15.72 46.18
C ASN A 86 25.61 -16.06 44.78
N LEU A 87 26.13 -17.11 44.15
CA LEU A 87 25.64 -17.61 42.87
C LEU A 87 24.13 -17.91 42.92
N ARG A 88 23.63 -18.47 44.03
CA ARG A 88 22.20 -18.75 44.17
C ARG A 88 21.35 -17.48 44.20
N ALA A 89 21.84 -16.42 44.85
CA ALA A 89 21.18 -15.11 44.85
C ALA A 89 21.19 -14.49 43.44
N GLU A 90 22.31 -14.53 42.74
CA GLU A 90 22.41 -14.04 41.35
C GLU A 90 21.50 -14.82 40.40
N ILE A 91 21.41 -16.15 40.52
CA ILE A 91 20.48 -16.97 39.73
C ILE A 91 19.02 -16.62 40.05
N ALA A 92 18.69 -16.35 41.32
CA ALA A 92 17.33 -15.96 41.71
C ALA A 92 16.96 -14.61 41.08
N LEU A 93 17.86 -13.63 41.17
CA LEU A 93 17.69 -12.32 40.53
C LEU A 93 17.57 -12.45 39.01
N GLY A 94 18.39 -13.29 38.37
CA GLY A 94 18.33 -13.54 36.94
C GLY A 94 16.99 -14.12 36.50
N ARG A 95 16.39 -15.02 37.29
CA ARG A 95 15.05 -15.57 37.04
C ARG A 95 13.95 -14.51 37.19
N GLU A 96 13.98 -13.74 38.27
CA GLU A 96 13.02 -12.63 38.48
C GLU A 96 13.12 -11.60 37.34
N THR A 97 14.34 -11.33 36.86
CA THR A 97 14.55 -10.43 35.72
C THR A 97 13.99 -11.01 34.40
N LEU A 98 14.07 -12.34 34.21
CA LEU A 98 13.46 -13.00 33.06
C LEU A 98 11.93 -12.92 33.07
N ASP A 99 11.32 -13.07 34.26
CA ASP A 99 9.87 -12.90 34.42
C ASP A 99 9.46 -11.45 34.08
N GLU A 100 10.22 -10.45 34.53
CA GLU A 100 9.99 -9.03 34.18
C GLU A 100 10.12 -8.78 32.66
N PHE A 101 11.06 -9.46 31.98
CA PHE A 101 11.14 -9.39 30.51
C PHE A 101 9.90 -9.95 29.82
N GLU A 102 9.33 -11.04 30.33
CA GLU A 102 8.10 -11.62 29.78
C GLU A 102 6.91 -10.67 29.97
N GLU A 103 6.77 -10.06 31.15
CA GLU A 103 5.76 -9.04 31.42
C GLU A 103 5.93 -7.81 30.52
N LEU A 104 7.16 -7.33 30.35
CA LEU A 104 7.47 -6.20 29.47
C LEU A 104 7.12 -6.50 28.00
N ILE A 105 7.43 -7.70 27.50
CA ILE A 105 7.05 -8.12 26.15
C ILE A 105 5.53 -8.17 26.00
N ALA A 106 4.82 -8.69 27.00
CA ALA A 106 3.36 -8.77 27.00
C ALA A 106 2.71 -7.38 27.01
N ALA A 107 3.20 -6.47 27.86
CA ALA A 107 2.75 -5.08 27.91
C ALA A 107 2.97 -4.36 26.57
N HIS A 108 4.17 -4.49 26.00
CA HIS A 108 4.50 -3.87 24.72
C HIS A 108 3.68 -4.46 23.56
N ALA A 109 3.36 -5.75 23.59
CA ALA A 109 2.46 -6.37 22.62
C ALA A 109 1.03 -5.83 22.73
N ALA A 110 0.53 -5.63 23.96
CA ALA A 110 -0.81 -5.09 24.20
C ALA A 110 -0.92 -3.61 23.77
N GLU A 111 0.09 -2.78 24.04
CA GLU A 111 0.13 -1.38 23.61
C GLU A 111 0.11 -1.24 22.09
N ASN A 112 0.78 -2.17 21.39
CA ASN A 112 0.99 -2.12 19.94
C ASN A 112 0.05 -3.03 19.14
N GLU A 113 -0.92 -3.68 19.79
CA GLU A 113 -1.87 -4.64 19.22
C GLU A 113 -2.53 -4.13 17.91
N PHE A 114 -2.86 -2.83 17.88
CA PHE A 114 -3.60 -2.22 16.79
C PHE A 114 -2.72 -1.51 15.74
N LEU A 115 -1.39 -1.47 15.92
CA LEU A 115 -0.51 -0.84 14.92
C LEU A 115 -0.67 -1.47 13.53
N PRO A 116 -0.73 -2.81 13.36
CA PRO A 116 -0.96 -3.41 12.05
C PRO A 116 -2.29 -2.96 11.41
N TRP A 117 -3.34 -2.73 12.21
CA TRP A 117 -4.64 -2.28 11.70
C TRP A 117 -4.57 -0.83 11.23
N LYS A 118 -3.91 0.03 12.01
CA LYS A 118 -3.71 1.45 11.67
C LYS A 118 -2.88 1.60 10.39
N THR A 119 -1.78 0.85 10.27
CA THR A 119 -0.96 0.85 9.05
C THR A 119 -1.76 0.39 7.84
N ALA A 120 -2.54 -0.70 7.99
CA ALA A 120 -3.34 -1.23 6.90
C ALA A 120 -4.49 -0.30 6.49
N ASP A 121 -5.14 0.37 7.43
CA ASP A 121 -6.18 1.37 7.15
C ASP A 121 -5.61 2.60 6.45
N ALA A 122 -4.45 3.09 6.91
CA ALA A 122 -3.75 4.19 6.27
C ALA A 122 -3.29 3.83 4.85
N ALA A 123 -2.81 2.59 4.64
CA ALA A 123 -2.45 2.07 3.32
C ALA A 123 -3.65 2.01 2.37
N ASN A 124 -4.79 1.48 2.83
CA ASN A 124 -6.04 1.45 2.07
C ASN A 124 -6.51 2.86 1.67
N ARG A 125 -6.41 3.82 2.60
CA ARG A 125 -6.74 5.22 2.32
C ARG A 125 -5.82 5.81 1.25
N TYR A 126 -4.51 5.60 1.36
CA TYR A 126 -3.55 6.04 0.34
C TYR A 126 -3.84 5.45 -1.05
N ILE A 127 -4.09 4.13 -1.13
CA ILE A 127 -4.43 3.45 -2.39
C ILE A 127 -5.73 4.02 -2.97
N SER A 128 -6.75 4.25 -2.14
CA SER A 128 -8.04 4.79 -2.58
C SER A 128 -7.89 6.21 -3.15
N GLU A 129 -7.16 7.10 -2.47
CA GLU A 129 -6.91 8.46 -2.96
C GLU A 129 -6.05 8.44 -4.23
N HIS A 130 -5.07 7.53 -4.32
CA HIS A 130 -4.22 7.36 -5.50
C HIS A 130 -5.04 6.92 -6.71
N ASN A 131 -5.87 5.88 -6.57
CA ASN A 131 -6.77 5.42 -7.65
C ASN A 131 -7.71 6.54 -8.11
N ARG A 132 -8.29 7.27 -7.15
CA ARG A 132 -9.17 8.41 -7.45
C ARG A 132 -8.44 9.52 -8.21
N LEU A 133 -7.19 9.80 -7.88
CA LEU A 133 -6.37 10.77 -8.60
C LEU A 133 -6.14 10.32 -10.06
N ILE A 134 -5.73 9.07 -10.26
CA ILE A 134 -5.48 8.53 -11.60
C ILE A 134 -6.76 8.54 -12.44
N GLU A 135 -7.89 8.09 -11.88
CA GLU A 135 -9.18 8.14 -12.56
C GLU A 135 -9.59 9.58 -12.93
N THR A 136 -9.46 10.51 -11.98
CA THR A 136 -9.82 11.92 -12.21
C THR A 136 -8.92 12.54 -13.29
N HIS A 137 -7.63 12.22 -13.29
CA HIS A 137 -6.65 12.70 -14.27
C HIS A 137 -6.93 12.14 -15.67
N ALA A 138 -7.20 10.83 -15.77
CA ALA A 138 -7.54 10.19 -17.04
C ALA A 138 -8.82 10.77 -17.66
N VAL A 139 -9.87 10.98 -16.86
CA VAL A 139 -11.11 11.61 -17.32
C VAL A 139 -10.87 13.07 -17.71
N TRP A 140 -10.02 13.80 -16.99
CA TRP A 140 -9.67 15.16 -17.36
C TRP A 140 -8.92 15.23 -18.71
N LEU A 141 -7.92 14.36 -18.92
CA LEU A 141 -7.19 14.26 -20.20
C LEU A 141 -8.15 13.97 -21.37
N TRP A 142 -9.08 13.03 -21.17
CA TRP A 142 -10.11 12.73 -22.17
C TRP A 142 -10.98 13.95 -22.49
N ASN A 143 -11.40 14.69 -21.47
CA ASN A 143 -12.23 15.87 -21.66
C ASN A 143 -11.49 17.01 -22.38
N GLU A 144 -10.22 17.24 -22.07
CA GLU A 144 -9.41 18.23 -22.79
C GLU A 144 -9.23 17.83 -24.27
N PHE A 145 -8.93 16.55 -24.54
CA PHE A 145 -8.85 16.03 -25.90
C PHE A 145 -10.18 16.22 -26.65
N MET A 146 -11.31 15.87 -26.03
CA MET A 146 -12.63 16.03 -26.65
C MET A 146 -13.02 17.50 -26.84
N LYS A 147 -12.57 18.40 -25.96
CA LYS A 147 -12.79 19.83 -26.12
C LYS A 147 -12.01 20.40 -27.31
N GLU A 148 -10.78 19.96 -27.52
CA GLU A 148 -9.93 20.46 -28.62
C GLU A 148 -10.22 19.78 -29.96
N HIS A 149 -10.49 18.48 -29.95
CA HIS A 149 -10.55 17.65 -31.17
C HIS A 149 -11.87 16.89 -31.34
N GLY A 150 -12.74 16.88 -30.33
CA GLY A 150 -13.94 16.04 -30.31
C GLY A 150 -14.92 16.35 -31.43
N GLN A 151 -15.14 17.62 -31.77
CA GLN A 151 -16.02 17.98 -32.88
C GLN A 151 -15.52 17.41 -34.22
N LYS A 152 -14.21 17.54 -34.49
CA LYS A 152 -13.58 17.01 -35.70
C LYS A 152 -13.67 15.48 -35.73
N LEU A 153 -13.40 14.83 -34.61
CA LEU A 153 -13.53 13.38 -34.47
C LEU A 153 -14.97 12.91 -34.76
N ILE A 154 -15.97 13.55 -34.15
CA ILE A 154 -17.40 13.23 -34.35
C ILE A 154 -17.80 13.40 -35.83
N GLN A 155 -17.35 14.48 -36.49
CA GLN A 155 -17.62 14.72 -37.91
C GLN A 155 -17.01 13.62 -38.80
N ILE A 156 -15.77 13.23 -38.55
CA ILE A 156 -15.09 12.15 -39.30
C ILE A 156 -15.81 10.82 -39.10
N LEU A 157 -16.15 10.46 -37.85
CA LEU A 157 -16.89 9.24 -37.56
C LEU A 157 -18.29 9.24 -38.20
N GLY A 158 -18.97 10.39 -38.24
CA GLY A 158 -20.24 10.56 -38.95
C GLY A 158 -20.12 10.33 -40.45
N LEU A 159 -19.06 10.86 -41.07
CA LEU A 159 -18.78 10.63 -42.49
C LEU A 159 -18.47 9.16 -42.77
N LEU A 160 -17.63 8.52 -41.94
CA LEU A 160 -17.28 7.10 -42.04
C LEU A 160 -18.52 6.20 -41.89
N LYS A 161 -19.42 6.51 -40.95
CA LYS A 161 -20.70 5.80 -40.80
C LYS A 161 -21.45 5.76 -42.12
N MET A 162 -21.56 6.91 -42.80
CA MET A 162 -22.30 7.02 -44.06
C MET A 162 -21.59 6.31 -45.21
N THR A 163 -20.27 6.48 -45.35
CA THR A 163 -19.53 5.91 -46.48
C THR A 163 -19.37 4.40 -46.36
N LEU A 164 -18.98 3.91 -45.18
CA LEU A 164 -18.82 2.48 -44.92
C LEU A 164 -20.16 1.73 -44.98
N GLY A 165 -21.23 2.31 -44.43
CA GLY A 165 -22.56 1.72 -44.49
C GLY A 165 -23.11 1.62 -45.93
N ARG A 166 -22.87 2.65 -46.76
CA ARG A 166 -23.19 2.61 -48.20
C ARG A 166 -22.42 1.49 -48.91
N SER A 167 -21.11 1.39 -48.68
CA SER A 167 -20.28 0.35 -49.30
C SER A 167 -20.71 -1.06 -48.88
N ALA A 168 -20.97 -1.29 -47.59
CA ALA A 168 -21.32 -2.60 -47.05
C ALA A 168 -22.72 -3.08 -47.48
N SER A 169 -23.61 -2.14 -47.79
CA SER A 169 -24.97 -2.43 -48.27
C SER A 169 -25.07 -2.48 -49.80
N SER A 170 -24.02 -2.11 -50.52
CA SER A 170 -24.06 -1.91 -51.98
C SER A 170 -24.31 -3.18 -52.79
N VAL A 171 -23.92 -4.35 -52.27
CA VAL A 171 -24.00 -5.64 -52.99
C VAL A 171 -25.13 -6.54 -52.48
N ILE A 172 -25.48 -6.45 -51.20
CA ILE A 172 -26.33 -7.45 -50.51
C ILE A 172 -27.55 -6.83 -49.81
N GLY A 173 -27.75 -5.50 -49.90
CA GLY A 173 -28.76 -4.79 -49.12
C GLY A 173 -28.37 -4.63 -47.64
N VAL A 174 -29.20 -3.94 -46.86
CA VAL A 174 -28.97 -3.72 -45.42
C VAL A 174 -29.49 -4.91 -44.63
N VAL A 175 -28.59 -5.60 -43.94
CA VAL A 175 -28.85 -6.61 -42.91
C VAL A 175 -28.53 -5.98 -41.57
N HIS A 176 -29.58 -5.75 -40.78
CA HIS A 176 -29.43 -5.24 -39.41
C HIS A 176 -28.46 -6.12 -38.61
N THR A 177 -27.61 -5.46 -37.82
CA THR A 177 -26.55 -6.00 -36.98
C THR A 177 -25.31 -6.54 -37.70
N VAL A 178 -25.35 -6.73 -39.02
CA VAL A 178 -24.24 -7.33 -39.79
C VAL A 178 -23.52 -6.30 -40.65
N ASN A 179 -24.23 -5.59 -41.52
CA ASN A 179 -23.65 -4.62 -42.45
C ASN A 179 -24.38 -3.26 -42.45
N ASP A 180 -25.24 -3.03 -41.46
CA ASP A 180 -25.83 -1.71 -41.26
C ASP A 180 -24.77 -0.68 -40.85
N PRO A 181 -25.00 0.62 -41.13
CA PRO A 181 -24.02 1.67 -40.89
C PRO A 181 -23.52 1.76 -39.44
N GLU A 182 -24.33 1.37 -38.45
CA GLU A 182 -23.93 1.41 -37.04
C GLU A 182 -23.00 0.25 -36.69
N SER A 183 -23.33 -0.97 -37.12
CA SER A 183 -22.46 -2.14 -36.92
C SER A 183 -21.08 -1.97 -37.57
N VAL A 184 -21.03 -1.48 -38.81
CA VAL A 184 -19.76 -1.27 -39.52
C VAL A 184 -18.92 -0.18 -38.86
N LEU A 185 -19.55 0.90 -38.36
CA LEU A 185 -18.85 1.93 -37.60
C LEU A 185 -18.30 1.39 -36.27
N LYS A 186 -19.08 0.59 -35.54
CA LYS A 186 -18.63 -0.07 -34.29
C LYS A 186 -17.43 -0.97 -34.54
N GLN A 187 -17.45 -1.76 -35.61
CA GLN A 187 -16.32 -2.60 -36.01
C GLN A 187 -15.09 -1.75 -36.33
N PHE A 188 -15.24 -0.69 -37.13
CA PHE A 188 -14.14 0.21 -37.45
C PHE A 188 -13.52 0.86 -36.20
N ILE A 189 -14.35 1.37 -35.28
CA ILE A 189 -13.88 1.94 -34.00
C ILE A 189 -13.15 0.87 -33.18
N SER A 190 -13.69 -0.35 -33.13
CA SER A 190 -13.06 -1.46 -32.43
C SER A 190 -11.68 -1.77 -32.98
N GLU A 191 -11.53 -1.84 -34.31
CA GLU A 191 -10.27 -2.17 -34.98
C GLU A 191 -9.24 -1.04 -34.88
N GLN A 192 -9.66 0.21 -35.02
CA GLN A 192 -8.75 1.35 -35.16
C GLN A 192 -8.47 2.09 -33.84
N LEU A 193 -9.34 1.96 -32.83
CA LEU A 193 -9.19 2.66 -31.56
C LEU A 193 -9.12 1.68 -30.39
N THR A 194 -10.12 0.79 -30.26
CA THR A 194 -10.21 -0.08 -29.07
C THR A 194 -9.10 -1.12 -29.03
N ALA A 195 -8.86 -1.87 -30.11
CA ALA A 195 -7.83 -2.90 -30.14
C ALA A 195 -6.41 -2.33 -29.93
N PRO A 196 -6.00 -1.22 -30.59
CA PRO A 196 -4.73 -0.58 -30.29
C PRO A 196 -4.62 -0.10 -28.83
N ALA A 197 -5.67 0.51 -28.29
CA ALA A 197 -5.67 0.99 -26.90
C ALA A 197 -5.52 -0.16 -25.89
N LEU A 198 -6.13 -1.32 -26.13
CA LEU A 198 -5.99 -2.51 -25.29
C LEU A 198 -4.60 -3.15 -25.37
N SER A 199 -3.94 -3.02 -26.52
CA SER A 199 -2.55 -3.51 -26.71
C SER A 199 -1.49 -2.53 -26.19
N TYR A 200 -1.88 -1.29 -25.89
CA TYR A 200 -0.97 -0.24 -25.48
C TYR A 200 -0.64 -0.36 -23.98
N ASN A 201 0.64 -0.56 -23.69
CA ASN A 201 1.15 -0.53 -22.32
C ASN A 201 1.54 0.90 -21.96
N VAL A 202 0.76 1.54 -21.09
CA VAL A 202 1.07 2.88 -20.58
C VAL A 202 2.35 2.80 -19.75
N SER A 203 3.41 3.49 -20.17
CA SER A 203 4.64 3.61 -19.38
C SER A 203 4.57 4.83 -18.45
N SER A 204 5.20 4.77 -17.28
CA SER A 204 5.32 5.92 -16.37
C SER A 204 6.20 7.05 -16.92
N THR A 205 6.78 6.88 -18.11
CA THR A 205 7.62 7.85 -18.83
C THR A 205 6.87 8.67 -19.88
N ASP A 206 5.59 8.40 -20.15
CA ASP A 206 4.82 9.20 -21.11
C ASP A 206 4.43 10.56 -20.49
N ASP A 207 4.44 11.61 -21.32
CA ASP A 207 4.09 13.01 -20.96
C ASP A 207 2.67 13.17 -20.33
N MET A 208 1.86 12.11 -20.35
CA MET A 208 0.55 12.06 -19.70
C MET A 208 0.61 11.78 -18.20
N ALA A 209 1.76 11.35 -17.65
CA ALA A 209 1.92 11.04 -16.24
C ALA A 209 2.05 12.32 -15.39
N LEU A 210 1.40 12.31 -14.22
CA LEU A 210 1.56 13.38 -13.23
C LEU A 210 3.02 13.37 -12.71
N PRO A 211 3.76 14.49 -12.78
CA PRO A 211 5.14 14.53 -12.33
C PRO A 211 5.31 14.01 -10.89
N GLY A 212 6.12 12.96 -10.72
CA GLY A 212 6.41 12.36 -9.41
C GLY A 212 5.33 11.43 -8.86
N ILE A 213 4.26 11.13 -9.60
CA ILE A 213 3.22 10.18 -9.22
C ILE A 213 3.16 9.06 -10.24
N SER A 214 3.54 7.86 -9.82
CA SER A 214 3.40 6.65 -10.63
C SER A 214 1.92 6.36 -10.93
N ILE A 215 1.69 5.69 -12.05
CA ILE A 215 0.37 5.15 -12.46
C ILE A 215 -0.16 4.14 -11.43
N TYR A 216 0.75 3.50 -10.69
CA TYR A 216 0.42 2.54 -9.65
C TYR A 216 0.78 3.09 -8.27
N ALA A 217 -0.05 2.75 -7.28
CA ALA A 217 0.28 2.97 -5.88
C ALA A 217 1.51 2.15 -5.47
N ASP A 218 2.18 2.56 -4.40
CA ASP A 218 3.35 1.85 -3.86
C ASP A 218 3.03 0.38 -3.54
N ASP A 219 3.83 -0.56 -4.08
CA ASP A 219 3.66 -2.00 -3.87
C ASP A 219 3.64 -2.39 -2.40
N LYS A 220 4.40 -1.67 -1.56
CA LYS A 220 4.42 -1.94 -0.14
C LYS A 220 3.11 -1.53 0.53
N ALA A 221 2.44 -0.47 0.06
CA ALA A 221 1.13 -0.11 0.56
C ALA A 221 0.10 -1.20 0.21
N LEU A 222 0.20 -1.81 -0.97
CA LEU A 222 -0.66 -2.94 -1.36
C LEU A 222 -0.44 -4.15 -0.44
N GLN A 223 0.80 -4.44 -0.06
CA GLN A 223 1.11 -5.50 0.90
C GLN A 223 0.53 -5.20 2.29
N ASP A 224 0.75 -4.00 2.81
CA ASP A 224 0.26 -3.58 4.13
C ASP A 224 -1.29 -3.60 4.17
N ALA A 225 -1.95 -3.17 3.09
CA ALA A 225 -3.41 -3.20 2.96
C ALA A 225 -3.99 -4.62 2.97
N ARG A 226 -3.29 -5.59 2.35
CA ARG A 226 -3.69 -7.02 2.33
C ARG A 226 -3.58 -7.69 3.69
N GLN A 227 -2.74 -7.18 4.58
CA GLN A 227 -2.58 -7.70 5.94
C GLN A 227 -3.71 -7.24 6.88
N SER A 228 -4.62 -6.38 6.41
CA SER A 228 -5.77 -5.91 7.18
C SER A 228 -6.77 -7.03 7.45
N PRO A 229 -7.14 -7.30 8.72
CA PRO A 229 -8.28 -8.16 9.01
C PRO A 229 -9.56 -7.49 8.54
N SER A 230 -10.48 -8.29 7.97
CA SER A 230 -11.78 -7.78 7.53
C SER A 230 -12.58 -7.16 8.69
N PRO A 231 -13.55 -6.26 8.42
CA PRO A 231 -14.38 -5.67 9.48
C PRO A 231 -15.05 -6.71 10.39
N ALA A 232 -15.50 -7.83 9.80
CA ALA A 232 -16.06 -8.96 10.54
C ALA A 232 -15.01 -9.66 11.42
N ALA A 233 -13.78 -9.86 10.92
CA ALA A 233 -12.69 -10.41 11.71
C ALA A 233 -12.32 -9.49 12.88
N ARG A 234 -12.21 -8.17 12.64
CA ARG A 234 -11.95 -7.18 13.70
C ARG A 234 -13.03 -7.18 14.77
N SER A 235 -14.30 -7.23 14.38
CA SER A 235 -15.43 -7.31 15.33
C SER A 235 -15.37 -8.57 16.20
N ARG A 236 -15.02 -9.73 15.62
CA ARG A 236 -14.82 -10.98 16.37
C ARG A 236 -13.65 -10.87 17.35
N MET A 237 -12.53 -10.30 16.92
CA MET A 237 -11.34 -10.11 17.77
C MET A 237 -11.63 -9.19 18.95
N LEU A 238 -12.30 -8.06 18.72
CA LEU A 238 -12.71 -7.13 19.79
C LEU A 238 -13.66 -7.79 20.80
N LYS A 239 -14.66 -8.53 20.32
CA LYS A 239 -15.58 -9.28 21.19
C LYS A 239 -14.85 -10.33 22.02
N GLN A 240 -13.92 -11.07 21.42
CA GLN A 240 -13.11 -12.06 22.14
C GLN A 240 -12.28 -11.40 23.24
N ARG A 241 -11.70 -10.22 22.96
CA ARG A 241 -10.93 -9.45 23.94
C ARG A 241 -11.79 -8.98 25.11
N ASP A 242 -12.99 -8.48 24.84
CA ASP A 242 -13.91 -8.00 25.88
C ASP A 242 -14.40 -9.16 26.76
N ILE A 243 -14.57 -10.37 26.20
CA ILE A 243 -14.86 -11.59 26.96
C ILE A 243 -13.69 -11.97 27.88
N VAL A 244 -12.45 -11.93 27.37
CA VAL A 244 -11.25 -12.23 28.18
C VAL A 244 -11.08 -11.23 29.32
N LYS A 245 -11.21 -9.92 29.05
CA LYS A 245 -11.11 -8.86 30.08
C LYS A 245 -12.29 -8.85 31.06
N GLY A 246 -13.45 -9.36 30.64
CA GLY A 246 -14.63 -9.52 31.51
C GLY A 246 -14.54 -10.75 32.42
N GLY A 247 -13.89 -11.83 31.96
CA GLY A 247 -13.67 -13.06 32.73
C GLY A 247 -12.60 -12.94 33.81
N GLU A 248 -11.62 -12.06 33.67
CA GLU A 248 -10.60 -11.78 34.71
C GLU A 248 -11.14 -10.96 35.90
N LYS A 249 -12.40 -10.49 35.84
CA LYS A 249 -13.05 -9.73 36.92
C LYS A 249 -14.10 -10.54 37.69
N GLY A 250 -14.19 -11.86 37.47
CA GLY A 250 -15.16 -12.77 38.09
C GLY A 250 -14.57 -13.64 39.18
#